data_AF-A0A059CGV8-F1
#
_entry.id   AF-A0A059CGV8-F1
#
_cell.length_a   1.000
_cell.length_b   1.000
_cell.length_c   1.000
_cell.angle_alpha   90.00
_cell.angle_beta   90.00
_cell.angle_gamma   90.00
#
_symmetry.space_group_name_H-M   'P 1'
#
loop_
_entity.id
_entity.type
_entity.pdbx_description
1 polymer ?
#
loop_
_entity_poly.entity_id
_entity_poly.type
_entity_poly.pdbx_seq_one_letter_code
_entity_poly.pdbx_strand_id
1 'polypeptide(L)'
;MFLIFLIHDQRRSRDASSGTADQVEKHDEQKSEVPEFCIDAGSAGNIARFINHSCEPNLFVQCVLSSHQDIKLARVVLFAADNIPPLQELTYDYGYALDSVFGPDGKVKRMPCYCGAADCTKRLF
;
A
#
# COMPACT_ATOMS: atom_id res chain seq x y z
N MET A 1 15.95 -14.67 -2.51
CA MET A 1 15.04 -13.52 -2.31
C MET A 1 14.56 -13.07 -3.68
N PHE A 2 13.39 -13.55 -4.11
CA PHE A 2 12.80 -13.14 -5.39
C PHE A 2 12.03 -11.84 -5.17
N LEU A 3 12.51 -10.76 -5.79
CA LEU A 3 11.79 -9.50 -5.92
C LEU A 3 10.69 -9.71 -6.94
N ILE A 4 9.42 -9.71 -6.51
CA ILE A 4 8.34 -10.10 -7.42
C ILE A 4 7.84 -8.87 -8.19
N PHE A 5 7.62 -7.72 -7.55
CA PHE A 5 7.18 -6.52 -8.27
C PHE A 5 7.72 -5.21 -7.69
N LEU A 6 8.30 -4.38 -8.56
CA LEU A 6 8.61 -2.97 -8.27
C LEU A 6 7.42 -2.11 -8.69
N ILE A 7 6.70 -1.53 -7.73
CA ILE A 7 5.68 -0.52 -8.03
C ILE A 7 6.43 0.79 -8.27
N HIS A 8 6.51 1.23 -9.53
CA HIS A 8 7.10 2.51 -9.90
C HIS A 8 6.02 3.39 -10.50
N ASP A 9 5.81 4.57 -9.94
CA ASP A 9 5.02 5.61 -10.57
C ASP A 9 5.83 6.23 -11.71
N GLN A 10 5.36 6.13 -12.95
CA GLN A 10 5.89 6.93 -14.06
C GLN A 10 4.97 8.13 -14.30
N ARG A 11 4.97 9.11 -13.38
CA ARG A 11 4.56 10.48 -13.70
C ARG A 11 5.14 11.49 -12.70
N ARG A 12 6.40 11.86 -12.94
CA ARG A 12 7.04 13.01 -12.29
C ARG A 12 6.43 14.30 -12.84
N SER A 13 5.38 14.81 -12.19
CA SER A 13 4.95 16.20 -12.41
C SER A 13 6.05 17.11 -11.87
N ARG A 14 6.71 17.84 -12.77
CA ARG A 14 7.68 18.89 -12.45
C ARG A 14 6.89 20.11 -11.99
N ASP A 15 7.27 20.71 -10.87
CA ASP A 15 7.26 22.16 -10.67
C ASP A 15 8.29 22.56 -9.60
N ALA A 16 8.70 23.83 -9.69
CA ALA A 16 10.02 24.35 -9.33
C ALA A 16 10.08 25.10 -7.98
N SER A 17 11.26 25.02 -7.33
CA SER A 17 12.02 25.98 -6.45
C SER A 17 11.27 26.98 -5.53
N SER A 18 11.69 27.37 -4.31
CA SER A 18 13.03 27.72 -3.75
C SER A 18 12.93 28.19 -2.28
N GLY A 19 13.96 27.92 -1.43
CA GLY A 19 14.41 28.69 -0.22
C GLY A 19 13.48 28.69 1.02
N THR A 20 13.90 28.78 2.30
CA THR A 20 15.15 29.05 3.04
C THR A 20 15.01 28.54 4.50
N ALA A 21 16.10 28.58 5.29
CA ALA A 21 16.35 27.89 6.56
C ALA A 21 15.58 28.30 7.84
N ASP A 22 15.66 27.37 8.82
CA ASP A 22 15.52 27.45 10.29
C ASP A 22 14.18 27.82 10.94
N GLN A 23 13.64 26.89 11.76
CA GLN A 23 13.61 26.95 13.24
C GLN A 23 12.88 25.71 13.80
N VAL A 24 13.39 25.19 14.91
CA VAL A 24 12.89 24.03 15.65
C VAL A 24 11.70 24.44 16.50
N GLU A 25 10.51 23.90 16.25
CA GLU A 25 9.44 23.85 17.26
C GLU A 25 8.87 22.44 17.38
N LYS A 26 8.99 21.93 18.61
CA LYS A 26 8.53 20.62 19.04
C LYS A 26 7.05 20.74 19.39
N HIS A 27 6.20 20.42 18.43
CA HIS A 27 4.77 20.22 18.66
C HIS A 27 4.48 18.72 18.59
N ASP A 28 4.12 18.15 19.74
CA ASP A 28 3.57 16.81 19.85
C ASP A 28 2.11 16.86 19.36
N GLU A 29 1.96 17.09 18.05
CA GLU A 29 0.69 16.94 17.37
C GLU A 29 0.46 15.45 17.20
N GLN A 30 -0.60 14.96 17.83
CA GLN A 30 -1.16 13.65 17.56
C GLN A 30 -1.72 13.67 16.12
N LYS A 31 -0.79 13.58 15.17
CA LYS A 31 -1.02 13.65 13.74
C LYS A 31 -1.85 12.43 13.40
N SER A 32 -3.09 12.67 12.97
CA SER A 32 -3.88 11.68 12.25
C SER A 32 -2.96 11.09 11.16
N GLU A 33 -2.58 9.82 11.28
CA GLU A 33 -1.60 9.14 10.42
C GLU A 33 -2.17 8.85 9.03
N VAL A 34 -2.68 9.88 8.36
CA VAL A 34 -3.08 9.80 6.96
C VAL A 34 -1.80 9.90 6.13
N PRO A 35 -1.52 8.91 5.26
CA PRO A 35 -0.38 8.98 4.35
C PRO A 35 -0.45 10.25 3.48
N GLU A 36 0.64 10.99 3.40
CA GLU A 36 0.72 12.22 2.58
C GLU A 36 0.71 11.93 1.08
N PHE A 37 1.22 10.75 0.69
CA PHE A 37 1.29 10.31 -0.71
C PHE A 37 0.68 8.91 -0.86
N CYS A 38 0.17 8.63 -2.06
CA CYS A 38 -0.33 7.31 -2.45
C CYS A 38 0.06 6.99 -3.89
N ILE A 39 0.02 5.70 -4.24
CA ILE A 39 0.21 5.23 -5.61
C ILE A 39 -1.17 4.89 -6.18
N ASP A 40 -1.63 5.66 -7.16
CA ASP A 40 -2.89 5.39 -7.88
C ASP A 40 -2.62 4.63 -9.18
N ALA A 41 -2.98 3.34 -9.19
CA ALA A 41 -2.89 2.47 -10.36
C ALA A 41 -4.23 2.31 -11.10
N GLY A 42 -5.21 3.19 -10.87
CA GLY A 42 -6.56 3.10 -11.44
C GLY A 42 -6.56 3.10 -12.96
N SER A 43 -5.89 4.07 -13.57
CA SER A 43 -5.82 4.24 -15.04
C SER A 43 -4.53 3.73 -15.67
N ALA A 44 -3.41 3.77 -14.94
CA ALA A 44 -2.11 3.36 -15.43
C ALA A 44 -1.31 2.73 -14.29
N GLY A 45 -0.67 1.59 -14.55
CA GLY A 45 0.12 0.87 -13.54
C GLY A 45 0.74 -0.38 -14.14
N ASN A 46 1.54 -1.09 -13.34
CA ASN A 46 2.09 -2.38 -13.73
C ASN A 46 1.15 -3.53 -13.29
N ILE A 47 1.62 -4.77 -13.42
CA ILE A 47 0.85 -5.97 -13.06
C ILE A 47 0.48 -6.05 -11.57
N ALA A 48 1.18 -5.33 -10.67
CA ALA A 48 0.91 -5.40 -9.24
C ALA A 48 -0.52 -4.97 -8.87
N ARG A 49 -1.14 -4.11 -9.69
CA ARG A 49 -2.54 -3.67 -9.50
C ARG A 49 -3.59 -4.79 -9.59
N PHE A 50 -3.20 -5.97 -10.08
CA PHE A 50 -4.08 -7.12 -10.25
C PHE A 50 -3.88 -8.19 -9.18
N ILE A 51 -2.95 -8.00 -8.25
CA ILE A 51 -2.67 -8.95 -7.17
C ILE A 51 -3.73 -8.78 -6.10
N ASN A 52 -4.44 -9.85 -5.80
CA ASN A 52 -5.58 -9.82 -4.90
C ASN A 52 -5.19 -9.87 -3.42
N HIS A 53 -6.19 -9.61 -2.57
CA HIS A 53 -6.08 -9.80 -1.14
C HIS A 53 -6.20 -11.27 -0.74
N SER A 54 -5.41 -11.68 0.25
CA SER A 54 -5.70 -12.87 1.06
C SER A 54 -5.48 -12.58 2.55
N CYS A 55 -6.26 -13.25 3.40
CA CYS A 55 -6.04 -13.23 4.86
C CYS A 55 -4.88 -14.16 5.26
N GLU A 56 -4.51 -15.10 4.38
CA GLU A 56 -3.33 -15.95 4.48
C GLU A 56 -2.50 -15.75 3.19
N PRO A 57 -1.82 -14.59 3.05
CA PRO A 57 -1.12 -14.23 1.82
C PRO A 57 0.23 -14.95 1.67
N ASN A 58 0.73 -15.04 0.43
CA ASN A 58 2.08 -15.54 0.12
C ASN A 58 3.05 -14.44 -0.31
N LEU A 59 2.60 -13.19 -0.38
CA LEU A 59 3.41 -11.99 -0.57
C LEU A 59 3.30 -11.05 0.62
N PHE A 60 4.37 -10.29 0.87
CA PHE A 60 4.36 -9.18 1.81
C PHE A 60 4.89 -7.90 1.16
N VAL A 61 4.46 -6.76 1.69
CA VAL A 61 4.87 -5.44 1.24
C VAL A 61 6.13 -5.00 1.98
N GLN A 62 7.11 -4.49 1.24
CA GLN A 62 8.32 -3.88 1.78
C GLN A 62 8.52 -2.50 1.15
N CYS A 63 8.74 -1.49 2.00
CA CYS A 63 9.19 -0.17 1.55
C CYS A 63 10.69 -0.20 1.26
N VAL A 64 11.07 0.26 0.06
CA VAL A 64 12.46 0.31 -0.40
C VAL A 64 12.83 1.72 -0.83
N LEU A 65 13.88 2.26 -0.22
CA LEU A 65 14.50 3.51 -0.63
C LEU A 65 15.56 3.22 -1.69
N SER A 66 15.62 4.04 -2.75
CA SER A 66 16.65 3.91 -3.78
C SER A 66 17.35 5.24 -4.08
N SER A 67 16.68 6.16 -4.77
CA SER A 67 17.29 7.39 -5.30
C SER A 67 17.19 8.58 -4.36
N HIS A 68 16.37 8.49 -3.32
CA HIS A 68 16.17 9.49 -2.28
C HIS A 68 16.01 8.81 -0.91
N GLN A 69 16.16 9.59 0.16
CA GLN A 69 16.02 9.13 1.54
C GLN A 69 14.68 9.50 2.18
N ASP A 70 13.77 10.14 1.44
CA ASP A 70 12.43 10.44 1.93
C ASP A 70 11.57 9.16 1.98
N ILE A 71 11.26 8.72 3.21
CA ILE A 71 10.43 7.53 3.48
C ILE A 71 8.99 7.68 3.00
N LYS A 72 8.48 8.92 2.92
CA LYS A 72 7.11 9.20 2.45
C LYS A 72 6.94 8.89 0.97
N LEU A 73 8.06 8.85 0.23
CA LEU A 73 8.13 8.53 -1.20
C LEU A 73 8.75 7.14 -1.46
N ALA A 74 8.91 6.31 -0.43
CA ALA A 74 9.53 5.00 -0.58
C ALA A 74 8.81 4.15 -1.63
N ARG A 75 9.58 3.35 -2.36
CA ARG A 75 9.02 2.44 -3.36
C ARG A 75 8.32 1.30 -2.63
N VAL A 76 7.09 1.02 -3.03
CA VAL A 76 6.33 -0.13 -2.52
C VAL A 76 6.70 -1.35 -3.36
N VAL A 77 7.12 -2.42 -2.68
CA VAL A 77 7.67 -3.61 -3.33
C VAL A 77 7.06 -4.85 -2.72
N LEU A 78 6.63 -5.79 -3.58
CA LEU A 78 6.11 -7.08 -3.14
C LEU A 78 7.19 -8.15 -3.20
N PHE A 79 7.40 -8.82 -2.08
CA PHE A 79 8.32 -9.96 -1.94
C PHE A 79 7.56 -11.22 -1.57
N ALA A 80 8.09 -12.37 -2.01
CA ALA A 80 7.58 -13.67 -1.55
C ALA A 80 7.83 -13.83 -0.06
N ALA A 81 6.77 -14.09 0.71
CA ALA A 81 6.87 -14.49 2.12
C ALA A 81 7.34 -15.95 2.23
N ASP A 82 6.92 -16.78 1.27
CA ASP A 82 7.14 -18.23 1.25
C ASP A 82 7.64 -18.71 -0.11
N ASN A 83 7.99 -20.00 -0.21
CA ASN A 83 8.20 -20.64 -1.50
C ASN A 83 6.85 -20.83 -2.20
N ILE A 84 6.70 -20.30 -3.43
CA ILE A 84 5.44 -20.30 -4.16
C ILE A 84 5.48 -21.32 -5.31
N PRO A 85 4.73 -22.42 -5.23
CA PRO A 85 4.51 -23.35 -6.34
C PRO A 85 4.02 -22.69 -7.63
N PRO A 86 4.34 -23.27 -8.81
CA PRO A 86 3.77 -22.82 -10.07
C PRO A 86 2.23 -22.80 -10.03
N LEU A 87 1.63 -21.80 -10.68
CA LEU A 87 0.18 -21.61 -10.80
C LEU A 87 -0.57 -21.30 -9.49
N GLN A 88 0.12 -21.18 -8.35
CA GLN A 88 -0.50 -20.63 -7.15
C GLN A 88 -0.74 -19.13 -7.34
N GLU A 89 -1.94 -18.66 -6.99
CA GLU A 89 -2.27 -17.24 -7.02
C GLU A 89 -1.36 -16.45 -6.07
N LEU A 90 -0.87 -15.31 -6.55
CA LEU A 90 -0.12 -14.37 -5.73
C LEU A 90 -1.08 -13.44 -5.00
N THR A 91 -0.92 -13.32 -3.68
CA THR A 91 -1.80 -12.49 -2.83
C THR A 91 -1.02 -11.81 -1.72
N TYR A 92 -1.46 -10.62 -1.30
CA TYR A 92 -0.92 -9.90 -0.13
C TYR A 92 -2.06 -9.41 0.78
N ASP A 93 -1.76 -9.11 2.04
CA ASP A 93 -2.75 -8.47 2.91
C ASP A 93 -2.89 -6.98 2.54
N TYR A 94 -4.12 -6.53 2.25
CA TYR A 94 -4.37 -5.13 1.89
C TYR A 94 -4.29 -4.20 3.11
N GLY A 95 -4.37 -4.74 4.33
CA GLY A 95 -4.18 -3.97 5.56
C GLY A 95 -5.31 -3.00 5.88
N TYR A 96 -6.50 -3.19 5.31
CA TYR A 96 -7.67 -2.39 5.67
C TYR A 96 -8.15 -2.75 7.08
N ALA A 97 -8.28 -1.74 7.94
CA ALA A 97 -8.94 -1.91 9.22
C ALA A 97 -10.45 -2.14 9.01
N LEU A 98 -11.03 -3.06 9.79
CA LEU A 98 -12.48 -3.30 9.75
C LEU A 98 -13.24 -2.04 10.13
N ASP A 99 -14.34 -1.79 9.43
CA ASP A 99 -15.24 -0.68 9.70
C ASP A 99 -14.58 0.72 9.51
N SER A 100 -13.48 0.79 8.73
CA SER A 100 -12.73 2.02 8.43
C SER A 100 -13.26 2.82 7.23
N VAL A 101 -14.08 2.21 6.38
CA VAL A 101 -14.60 2.85 5.16
C VAL A 101 -16.04 3.31 5.39
N PHE A 102 -16.29 4.60 5.21
CA PHE A 102 -17.61 5.19 5.35
C PHE A 102 -18.19 5.59 4.00
N GLY A 103 -19.48 5.32 3.80
CA GLY A 103 -20.24 5.79 2.65
C GLY A 103 -20.58 7.28 2.76
N PRO A 104 -21.07 7.90 1.67
CA PRO A 104 -21.53 9.30 1.69
C PRO A 104 -22.67 9.57 2.67
N ASP A 105 -23.38 8.53 3.10
CA ASP A 105 -24.44 8.56 4.09
C ASP A 105 -23.92 8.48 5.54
N GLY A 106 -22.59 8.45 5.74
CA GLY A 106 -21.95 8.34 7.04
C GLY A 106 -22.01 6.93 7.64
N LYS A 107 -22.50 5.92 6.91
CA LYS A 107 -22.55 4.54 7.39
C LYS A 107 -21.31 3.77 6.99
N VAL A 108 -20.93 2.81 7.82
CA VAL A 108 -19.84 1.89 7.50
C VAL A 108 -20.19 1.09 6.25
N LYS A 109 -19.36 1.23 5.22
CA LYS A 109 -19.42 0.46 3.99
C LYS A 109 -18.61 -0.82 4.17
N ARG A 110 -19.25 -1.96 3.88
CA ARG A 110 -18.63 -3.28 4.01
C ARG A 110 -18.40 -3.92 2.66
N MET A 111 -17.26 -4.59 2.49
CA MET A 111 -16.94 -5.42 1.33
C MET A 111 -16.60 -6.85 1.79
N PRO A 112 -17.29 -7.88 1.28
CA PRO A 112 -16.98 -9.26 1.65
C PRO A 112 -15.61 -9.69 1.10
N CYS A 113 -14.90 -10.51 1.86
CA CYS A 113 -13.66 -11.16 1.44
C CYS A 113 -13.94 -12.58 0.96
N TYR A 114 -13.36 -12.96 -0.18
CA TYR A 114 -13.51 -14.27 -0.83
C TYR A 114 -12.18 -14.99 -1.06
N CYS A 115 -11.15 -14.69 -0.26
CA CYS A 115 -9.81 -15.24 -0.46
C CYS A 115 -9.69 -16.76 -0.27
N GLY A 116 -10.70 -17.42 0.33
CA GLY A 116 -10.71 -18.87 0.53
C GLY A 116 -9.87 -19.38 1.71
N ALA A 117 -9.13 -18.50 2.40
CA ALA A 117 -8.36 -18.81 3.61
C ALA A 117 -9.23 -19.45 4.71
N ALA A 118 -8.65 -20.37 5.48
CA ALA A 118 -9.35 -21.08 6.55
C ALA A 118 -9.79 -20.10 7.63
N ASP A 119 -8.86 -19.24 8.05
CA ASP A 119 -9.07 -18.19 9.05
C ASP A 119 -9.42 -16.83 8.41
N CYS A 120 -10.14 -16.86 7.28
CA CYS A 120 -10.59 -15.64 6.60
C CYS A 120 -11.50 -14.77 7.50
N THR A 121 -11.19 -13.48 7.59
CA THR A 121 -11.95 -12.46 8.36
C THR A 121 -13.33 -12.15 7.77
N LYS A 122 -13.66 -12.74 6.61
CA LYS A 122 -14.92 -12.60 5.84
C LYS A 122 -15.17 -11.20 5.29
N ARG A 123 -14.33 -10.21 5.60
CA ARG A 123 -14.46 -8.81 5.15
C ARG A 123 -13.11 -8.26 4.71
N LEU A 124 -13.12 -7.50 3.62
CA LEU A 124 -11.99 -6.72 3.17
C LEU A 124 -11.93 -5.37 3.91
N PHE A 125 -13.08 -4.70 4.05
CA PHE A 125 -13.30 -3.53 4.90
C PHE A 125 -14.77 -3.49 5.35
#